data_AF-A0A8H7FRP4-F1
#
_entry.id   AF-A0A8H7FRP4-F1
#
_cell.length_a   1.000
_cell.length_b   1.000
_cell.length_c   1.000
_cell.angle_alpha   90.00
_cell.angle_beta   90.00
_cell.angle_gamma   90.00
#
_symmetry.space_group_name_H-M   'P 1'
#
loop_
_entity.id
_entity.type
_entity.pdbx_description
1 polymer ?
#
loop_
_entity_poly.entity_id
_entity_poly.type
_entity_poly.pdbx_seq_one_letter_code
_entity_poly.pdbx_strand_id
1 'polypeptide(L)'
;MTIGQTYILGRAEYGSATFDAISGEDEAAYGWVAANSLLGAFNTEYRMSARDTVGYLEMGGQSAQIAFRPLNEVLEAAQLHTIFERDQISITTIELGGQKFDLFLKTWELGSNQAWRTYQQRLIDETLAGNVTDPHSPRGRIWKSTADPSRIMVGGGTYNSVQFHNRVLAILNPHLSEDDHLLSESLLTLLRTRRFVGGGNFWYSTRLVFGRNLDGTPKATTFSFREYLDEVQSTTNMSWTSLQLRLRNKYQDVMGNSWFVAEWVRCVLVEGLQFNIDDNQGHETQLSFRPFGGVGKADLTWTLGKAILYANRPDGQPDYTLKTISSISVLLNRYVEKSKAARVAKANREEEKLYDNIVHATSFEEDSEDELTFLRAAEANAKHSRSLRRGAKQTVAENEGQLVGPAVTGLARAAIERIRAEEAIRLEIMEQGENNDRKERLKLAQADVQGANKALVLAVKKAAGSLPATATVNNL
;
A
#
# COMPACT_ATOMS: atom_id res chain seq x y z
N MET A 1 4.85 -7.15 59.59
CA MET A 1 5.47 -7.33 58.27
C MET A 1 4.65 -6.52 57.29
N THR A 2 5.11 -5.32 56.97
CA THR A 2 4.37 -4.35 56.16
C THR A 2 4.89 -4.45 54.72
N ILE A 3 3.95 -4.67 53.80
CA ILE A 3 4.15 -4.69 52.36
C ILE A 3 4.43 -3.25 51.91
N GLY A 4 5.48 -3.06 51.11
CA GLY A 4 5.82 -1.75 50.56
C GLY A 4 7.22 -1.73 49.93
N GLN A 5 7.45 -2.55 48.90
CA GLN A 5 8.58 -2.29 48.00
C GLN A 5 8.07 -1.42 46.85
N THR A 6 8.23 -0.11 47.02
CA THR A 6 8.18 0.88 45.96
C THR A 6 9.32 0.59 44.99
N TYR A 7 9.00 0.23 43.75
CA TYR A 7 10.00 0.13 42.68
C TYR A 7 10.60 1.52 42.45
N ILE A 8 11.84 1.73 42.87
CA ILE A 8 12.60 2.94 42.53
C ILE A 8 13.14 2.73 41.12
N LEU A 9 12.55 3.44 40.14
CA LEU A 9 13.09 3.63 38.79
C LEU A 9 14.40 4.43 38.87
N GLY A 10 15.47 3.77 39.28
CA GLY A 10 16.80 4.35 39.42
C GLY A 10 17.67 4.10 38.18
N ARG A 11 18.08 5.19 37.52
CA ARG A 11 19.08 5.32 36.44
C ARG A 11 18.65 5.18 34.99
N ALA A 12 17.59 5.89 34.65
CA ALA A 12 17.58 6.61 33.39
C ALA A 12 16.98 8.00 33.68
N GLU A 13 17.73 9.05 33.35
CA GLU A 13 17.25 10.43 33.39
C GLU A 13 16.23 10.61 32.25
N TYR A 14 15.07 10.00 32.39
CA TYR A 14 13.92 10.30 31.55
C TYR A 14 13.36 11.66 32.02
N GLY A 15 12.99 12.52 31.07
CA GLY A 15 12.16 13.69 31.39
C GLY A 15 10.86 13.26 32.10
N SER A 16 10.10 14.21 32.65
CA SER A 16 8.83 13.91 33.33
C SER A 16 7.94 13.00 32.48
N ALA A 17 7.62 11.80 32.99
CA ALA A 17 6.78 10.85 32.29
C ALA A 17 5.35 11.39 32.13
N THR A 18 4.83 11.37 30.91
CA THR A 18 3.42 11.64 30.60
C THR A 18 2.68 10.34 30.32
N PHE A 19 1.40 10.29 30.66
CA PHE A 19 0.54 9.13 30.49
C PHE A 19 -0.75 9.57 29.81
N ASP A 20 -1.03 9.03 28.63
CA ASP A 20 -2.22 9.36 27.85
C ASP A 20 -2.81 8.10 27.22
N ALA A 21 -4.14 8.06 27.12
CA ALA A 21 -4.82 7.11 26.25
C ALA A 21 -4.69 7.58 24.79
N ILE A 22 -4.35 6.67 23.89
CA ILE A 22 -4.31 6.95 22.45
C ILE A 22 -5.59 6.46 21.77
N SER A 23 -5.97 7.07 20.67
CA SER A 23 -7.06 6.58 19.82
C SER A 23 -6.65 5.28 19.11
N GLY A 24 -7.63 4.51 18.63
CA GLY A 24 -7.35 3.34 17.80
C GLY A 24 -6.70 3.72 16.47
N GLU A 25 -7.08 4.85 15.90
CA GLU A 25 -6.49 5.39 14.68
C GLU A 25 -5.01 5.77 14.88
N ASP A 26 -4.66 6.36 16.03
CA ASP A 26 -3.27 6.65 16.37
C ASP A 26 -2.46 5.35 16.50
N GLU A 27 -3.01 4.34 17.19
CA GLU A 27 -2.40 3.01 17.30
C GLU A 27 -2.14 2.40 15.91
N ALA A 28 -3.12 2.51 15.00
CA ALA A 28 -3.00 2.06 13.61
C ALA A 28 -1.90 2.80 12.84
N ALA A 29 -1.86 4.13 12.97
CA ALA A 29 -0.86 4.98 12.34
C ALA A 29 0.56 4.65 12.82
N TYR A 30 0.73 4.50 14.13
CA TYR A 30 2.02 4.12 14.72
C TYR A 30 2.43 2.71 14.30
N GLY A 31 1.52 1.74 14.33
CA GLY A 31 1.80 0.38 13.86
C GLY A 31 2.20 0.33 12.38
N TRP A 32 1.57 1.16 11.53
CA TRP A 32 1.97 1.31 10.12
C TRP A 32 3.39 1.85 9.96
N VAL A 33 3.78 2.86 10.75
CA VAL A 33 5.15 3.39 10.75
C VAL A 33 6.14 2.32 11.20
N ALA A 34 5.83 1.58 12.27
CA ALA A 34 6.68 0.51 12.77
C ALA A 34 6.88 -0.58 11.70
N ALA A 35 5.79 -1.07 11.11
CA ALA A 35 5.83 -2.10 10.07
C ALA A 35 6.70 -1.69 8.89
N ASN A 36 6.46 -0.50 8.33
CA ASN A 36 7.19 -0.02 7.17
C ASN A 36 8.65 0.31 7.50
N SER A 37 8.96 0.75 8.72
CA SER A 37 10.34 0.95 9.17
C SER A 37 11.10 -0.37 9.28
N LEU A 38 10.49 -1.39 9.92
CA LEU A 38 11.09 -2.71 10.09
C LEU A 38 11.29 -3.45 8.75
N LEU A 39 10.43 -3.17 7.77
CA LEU A 39 10.55 -3.69 6.40
C LEU A 39 11.49 -2.87 5.51
N GLY A 40 12.11 -1.82 6.05
CA GLY A 40 13.08 -0.98 5.32
C GLY A 40 12.45 -0.07 4.27
N ALA A 41 11.13 0.16 4.32
CA ALA A 41 10.41 0.95 3.33
C ALA A 41 10.76 2.46 3.37
N PHE A 42 11.58 2.91 4.32
CA PHE A 42 12.05 4.29 4.46
C PHE A 42 13.57 4.46 4.25
N ASN A 43 14.28 3.42 3.79
CA ASN A 43 15.74 3.49 3.63
C ASN A 43 16.16 4.40 2.45
N THR A 44 17.03 5.37 2.70
CA THR A 44 17.56 6.35 1.73
C THR A 44 18.74 5.86 0.89
N GLU A 45 19.44 4.80 1.29
CA GLU A 45 20.63 4.27 0.59
C GLU A 45 20.28 3.58 -0.73
N TYR A 46 19.09 3.00 -0.82
CA TYR A 46 18.52 2.53 -2.06
C TYR A 46 17.64 3.66 -2.60
N ARG A 47 17.89 4.15 -3.83
CA ARG A 47 17.01 5.10 -4.52
C ARG A 47 15.58 4.56 -4.49
N MET A 48 14.78 4.99 -3.53
CA MET A 48 13.48 4.40 -3.27
C MET A 48 12.56 4.62 -4.46
N SER A 49 11.82 3.58 -4.84
CA SER A 49 10.42 3.82 -5.20
C SER A 49 9.65 3.75 -3.87
N ALA A 50 9.14 4.90 -3.41
CA ALA A 50 8.19 4.99 -2.28
C ALA A 50 6.82 4.34 -2.62
N ARG A 51 6.77 3.44 -3.61
CA ARG A 51 5.54 2.94 -4.23
C ARG A 51 4.89 1.82 -3.43
N ASP A 52 5.61 1.06 -2.61
CA ASP A 52 5.05 -0.18 -2.04
C ASP A 52 5.16 -0.30 -0.52
N THR A 53 4.95 0.80 0.22
CA THR A 53 4.64 0.65 1.66
C THR A 53 3.50 -0.35 1.83
N VAL A 54 3.62 -1.26 2.78
CA VAL A 54 2.55 -2.20 3.09
C VAL A 54 1.45 -1.50 3.87
N GLY A 55 0.21 -1.96 3.70
CA GLY A 55 -0.85 -1.72 4.67
C GLY A 55 -0.57 -2.49 5.96
N TYR A 56 -1.18 -2.03 7.04
CA TYR A 56 -1.02 -2.57 8.38
C TYR A 56 -2.38 -2.94 8.95
N LEU A 57 -2.45 -4.13 9.55
CA LEU A 57 -3.58 -4.63 10.30
C LEU A 57 -3.10 -5.02 11.70
N GLU A 58 -3.86 -4.65 12.71
CA GLU A 58 -3.60 -5.06 14.10
C GLU A 58 -4.89 -5.57 14.73
N MET A 59 -4.77 -6.58 15.56
CA MET A 59 -5.87 -7.06 16.39
C MET A 59 -5.38 -7.25 17.81
N GLY A 60 -5.87 -6.39 18.69
CA GLY A 60 -5.66 -6.50 20.12
C GLY A 60 -6.73 -7.36 20.79
N GLY A 61 -6.88 -7.18 22.09
CA GLY A 61 -7.94 -7.82 22.87
C GLY A 61 -9.30 -7.12 22.76
N GLN A 62 -9.32 -5.80 22.58
CA GLN A 62 -10.55 -4.98 22.54
C GLN A 62 -10.86 -4.43 21.14
N SER A 63 -9.84 -4.01 20.40
CA SER A 63 -10.00 -3.43 19.06
C SER A 63 -9.25 -4.21 17.99
N ALA A 64 -9.63 -3.96 16.74
CA ALA A 64 -8.84 -4.25 15.57
C ALA A 64 -8.76 -2.99 14.70
N GLN A 65 -7.63 -2.81 14.02
CA GLN A 65 -7.33 -1.59 13.30
C GLN A 65 -6.77 -1.88 11.91
N ILE A 66 -6.98 -0.94 10.99
CA ILE A 66 -6.37 -0.92 9.68
C ILE A 66 -5.73 0.45 9.41
N ALA A 67 -4.55 0.42 8.77
CA ALA A 67 -3.88 1.60 8.26
C ALA A 67 -3.27 1.31 6.89
N PHE A 68 -3.60 2.09 5.87
CA PHE A 68 -2.97 1.96 4.57
C PHE A 68 -3.02 3.26 3.77
N ARG A 69 -2.21 3.35 2.72
CA ARG A 69 -2.26 4.48 1.78
C ARG A 69 -3.35 4.24 0.74
N PRO A 70 -4.45 5.01 0.72
CA PRO A 70 -5.53 4.79 -0.24
C PRO A 70 -5.15 5.25 -1.67
N LEU A 71 -4.15 6.12 -1.80
CA LEU A 71 -3.79 6.75 -3.09
C LEU A 71 -2.74 5.94 -3.84
N ASN A 72 -3.11 5.34 -4.98
CA ASN A 72 -2.19 4.74 -5.95
C ASN A 72 -2.14 5.60 -7.23
N GLU A 73 -1.11 5.43 -8.06
CA GLU A 73 -0.98 6.16 -9.34
C GLU A 73 -2.03 5.77 -10.40
N VAL A 74 -2.90 4.81 -10.08
CA VAL A 74 -3.81 4.14 -11.02
C VAL A 74 -5.15 4.87 -11.11
N LEU A 75 -5.61 5.49 -10.02
CA LEU A 75 -6.88 6.23 -10.01
C LEU A 75 -6.69 7.71 -10.34
N GLU A 76 -7.62 8.22 -11.15
CA GLU A 76 -7.68 9.63 -11.47
C GLU A 76 -8.15 10.45 -10.26
N ALA A 77 -7.72 11.71 -10.21
CA ALA A 77 -8.05 12.59 -9.10
C ALA A 77 -9.57 12.75 -8.89
N ALA A 78 -10.33 12.86 -9.99
CA ALA A 78 -11.79 12.95 -9.92
C ALA A 78 -12.45 11.69 -9.29
N GLN A 79 -11.91 10.50 -9.57
CA GLN A 79 -12.43 9.24 -9.00
C GLN A 79 -12.19 9.18 -7.49
N LEU A 80 -11.00 9.58 -7.04
CA LEU A 80 -10.64 9.60 -5.62
C LEU A 80 -11.47 10.63 -4.83
N HIS A 81 -11.74 11.80 -5.42
CA HIS A 81 -12.58 12.83 -4.82
C HIS A 81 -13.99 12.31 -4.53
N THR A 82 -14.63 11.72 -5.55
CA THR A 82 -15.98 11.16 -5.44
C THR A 82 -16.04 10.06 -4.40
N ILE A 83 -15.06 9.16 -4.35
CA ILE A 83 -15.00 8.07 -3.35
C ILE A 83 -14.89 8.66 -1.93
N PHE A 84 -13.98 9.62 -1.71
CA PHE A 84 -13.73 10.17 -0.39
C PHE A 84 -14.89 11.02 0.14
N GLU A 85 -15.57 11.78 -0.72
CA GLU A 85 -16.76 12.55 -0.33
C GLU A 85 -17.94 11.65 -0.03
N ARG A 86 -18.23 10.69 -0.90
CA ARG A 86 -19.35 9.76 -0.74
C ARG A 86 -19.23 8.95 0.54
N ASP A 87 -18.04 8.42 0.82
CA ASP A 87 -17.80 7.52 1.96
C ASP A 87 -17.30 8.27 3.21
N GLN A 88 -17.30 9.61 3.19
CA GLN A 88 -16.84 10.49 4.27
C GLN A 88 -15.46 10.08 4.83
N ILE A 89 -14.54 9.76 3.92
CA ILE A 89 -13.24 9.21 4.28
C ILE A 89 -12.33 10.31 4.85
N SER A 90 -11.93 10.14 6.11
CA SER A 90 -10.89 10.95 6.74
C SER A 90 -9.50 10.38 6.47
N ILE A 91 -8.53 11.26 6.25
CA ILE A 91 -7.13 10.89 5.99
C ILE A 91 -6.23 11.59 7.00
N THR A 92 -5.26 10.83 7.52
CA THR A 92 -4.23 11.34 8.42
C THR A 92 -2.91 11.44 7.67
N THR A 93 -2.30 12.62 7.72
CA THR A 93 -0.97 12.83 7.14
C THR A 93 0.09 12.59 8.23
N ILE A 94 1.05 11.71 7.92
CA ILE A 94 2.27 11.50 8.67
C ILE A 94 3.43 12.15 7.92
N GLU A 95 4.29 12.88 8.63
CA GLU A 95 5.54 13.42 8.12
C GLU A 95 6.72 12.65 8.72
N LEU A 96 7.53 12.04 7.87
CA LEU A 96 8.69 11.25 8.27
C LEU A 96 9.84 11.47 7.28
N GLY A 97 10.99 11.92 7.78
CA GLY A 97 12.19 12.16 6.98
C GLY A 97 11.98 13.21 5.88
N GLY A 98 11.18 14.25 6.17
CA GLY A 98 10.79 15.28 5.20
C GLY A 98 9.78 14.81 4.13
N GLN A 99 9.29 13.57 4.21
CA GLN A 99 8.26 13.04 3.32
C GLN A 99 6.90 12.99 4.01
N LYS A 100 5.84 13.29 3.25
CA LYS A 100 4.45 13.20 3.72
C LYS A 100 3.77 11.94 3.19
N PHE A 101 3.12 11.21 4.09
CA PHE A 101 2.35 9.99 3.83
C PHE A 101 0.90 10.20 4.26
N ASP A 102 -0.02 10.05 3.33
CA ASP A 102 -1.45 10.19 3.56
C ASP A 102 -2.07 8.80 3.77
N LEU A 103 -2.62 8.56 4.97
CA LEU A 103 -3.15 7.27 5.40
C LEU A 103 -4.65 7.30 5.63
N PHE A 104 -5.33 6.27 5.14
CA PHE A 104 -6.63 5.86 5.64
C PHE A 104 -6.42 5.08 6.94
N LEU A 105 -7.17 5.44 7.97
CA LEU A 105 -7.14 4.80 9.29
C LEU A 105 -8.57 4.46 9.69
N LYS A 106 -8.79 3.27 10.24
CA LYS A 106 -10.06 2.91 10.86
C LYS A 106 -9.84 1.91 11.99
N THR A 107 -10.60 2.08 13.06
CA THR A 107 -10.67 1.15 14.18
C THR A 107 -12.07 0.56 14.30
N TRP A 108 -12.14 -0.67 14.79
CA TRP A 108 -13.38 -1.33 15.17
C TRP A 108 -13.24 -2.00 16.54
N GLU A 109 -14.35 -2.15 17.24
CA GLU A 109 -14.49 -3.00 18.45
C GLU A 109 -14.53 -4.50 18.07
N LEU A 110 -13.48 -4.96 17.40
CA LEU A 110 -13.34 -6.33 16.89
C LEU A 110 -12.17 -7.07 17.52
N GLY A 111 -11.74 -6.64 18.71
CA GLY A 111 -10.67 -7.31 19.43
C GLY A 111 -11.04 -8.74 19.81
N SER A 112 -10.05 -9.62 19.81
CA SER A 112 -10.28 -11.06 19.91
C SER A 112 -10.86 -11.48 21.27
N ASN A 113 -10.54 -10.78 22.36
CA ASN A 113 -11.09 -11.09 23.68
C ASN A 113 -12.56 -10.65 23.80
N GLN A 114 -12.95 -9.54 23.19
CA GLN A 114 -14.34 -9.11 23.14
C GLN A 114 -15.19 -10.10 22.34
N ALA A 115 -14.73 -10.46 21.13
CA ALA A 115 -15.40 -11.46 20.30
C ALA A 115 -15.49 -12.82 21.01
N TRP A 116 -14.44 -13.23 21.72
CA TRP A 116 -14.41 -14.47 22.50
C TRP A 116 -15.42 -14.47 23.66
N ARG A 117 -15.56 -13.36 24.37
CA ARG A 117 -16.60 -13.22 25.42
C ARG A 117 -17.99 -13.36 24.81
N THR A 118 -18.26 -12.68 23.69
CA THR A 118 -19.55 -12.79 23.00
C THR A 118 -19.84 -14.21 22.54
N TYR A 119 -18.83 -14.91 22.01
CA TYR A 119 -18.94 -16.32 21.63
C TYR A 119 -19.31 -17.21 22.81
N GLN A 120 -18.60 -17.06 23.93
CA GLN A 120 -18.88 -17.82 25.14
C GLN A 120 -20.26 -17.53 25.71
N GLN A 121 -20.71 -16.27 25.68
CA GLN A 121 -22.04 -15.91 26.14
C GLN A 121 -23.11 -16.65 25.34
N ARG A 122 -22.99 -16.74 24.02
CA ARG A 122 -23.93 -17.51 23.19
C ARG A 122 -23.96 -18.99 23.55
N LEU A 123 -22.80 -19.60 23.79
CA LEU A 123 -22.74 -21.00 24.26
C LEU A 123 -23.38 -21.19 25.65
N ILE A 124 -23.21 -20.20 26.53
CA ILE A 124 -23.83 -20.17 27.86
C ILE A 124 -25.35 -20.13 27.74
N ASP A 125 -25.87 -19.25 26.89
CA ASP A 125 -27.30 -19.05 26.66
C ASP A 125 -27.97 -20.29 26.07
N GLU A 126 -27.23 -21.06 25.26
CA GLU A 126 -27.67 -22.34 24.70
C GLU A 126 -27.61 -23.51 25.71
N THR A 127 -26.94 -23.33 26.85
CA THR A 127 -26.73 -24.39 27.84
C THR A 127 -27.64 -24.22 29.07
N LEU A 128 -28.72 -25.00 29.11
CA LEU A 128 -29.74 -24.98 30.18
C LEU A 128 -29.19 -25.26 31.58
N ALA A 129 -28.30 -26.26 31.73
CA ALA A 129 -27.72 -26.63 33.03
C ALA A 129 -26.37 -27.34 32.86
N GLY A 130 -25.52 -27.24 33.88
CA GLY A 130 -24.22 -27.91 33.94
C GLY A 130 -23.10 -27.18 33.18
N ASN A 131 -22.05 -27.94 32.86
CA ASN A 131 -20.88 -27.44 32.14
C ASN A 131 -21.25 -27.05 30.70
N VAL A 132 -20.74 -25.92 30.23
CA VAL A 132 -20.93 -25.43 28.86
C VAL A 132 -19.94 -26.15 27.95
N THR A 133 -20.44 -26.87 26.95
CA THR A 133 -19.58 -27.57 26.00
C THR A 133 -19.32 -26.68 24.80
N ASP A 134 -18.05 -26.38 24.52
CA ASP A 134 -17.60 -25.78 23.28
C ASP A 134 -17.07 -26.89 22.36
N PRO A 135 -17.80 -27.30 21.32
CA PRO A 135 -17.37 -28.36 20.42
C PRO A 135 -16.11 -27.99 19.60
N HIS A 136 -15.80 -26.71 19.45
CA HIS A 136 -14.70 -26.22 18.60
C HIS A 136 -13.42 -25.90 19.39
N SER A 137 -13.43 -26.10 20.70
CA SER A 137 -12.24 -26.11 21.54
C SER A 137 -11.65 -27.52 21.65
N PRO A 138 -10.33 -27.65 21.91
CA PRO A 138 -9.67 -28.95 22.03
C PRO A 138 -10.31 -29.90 23.04
N ARG A 139 -10.34 -31.18 22.69
CA ARG A 139 -10.98 -32.22 23.50
C ARG A 139 -10.41 -32.28 24.92
N GLY A 140 -11.29 -32.21 25.91
CA GLY A 140 -10.94 -32.37 27.32
C GLY A 140 -10.28 -31.13 27.95
N ARG A 141 -10.22 -30.01 27.23
CA ARG A 141 -9.84 -28.72 27.81
C ARG A 141 -10.93 -28.26 28.79
N ILE A 142 -10.55 -27.76 29.95
CA ILE A 142 -11.47 -27.21 30.96
C ILE A 142 -11.00 -25.81 31.35
N TRP A 143 -11.92 -24.84 31.38
CA TRP A 143 -11.60 -23.46 31.78
C TRP A 143 -12.84 -22.75 32.35
N LYS A 144 -12.62 -21.62 33.05
CA LYS A 144 -13.70 -20.72 33.45
C LYS A 144 -14.06 -19.79 32.31
N SER A 145 -15.35 -19.58 32.07
CA SER A 145 -15.79 -18.60 31.08
C SER A 145 -15.31 -17.18 31.45
N THR A 146 -14.93 -16.43 30.43
CA THR A 146 -14.59 -15.01 30.52
C THR A 146 -15.80 -14.09 30.38
N ALA A 147 -16.93 -14.62 29.88
CA ALA A 147 -18.22 -13.93 29.86
C ALA A 147 -18.93 -14.07 31.23
N ASP A 148 -18.87 -15.26 31.84
CA ASP A 148 -19.42 -15.54 33.17
C ASP A 148 -18.45 -16.45 33.95
N PRO A 149 -17.63 -15.92 34.88
CA PRO A 149 -16.66 -16.70 35.65
C PRO A 149 -17.25 -17.81 36.53
N SER A 150 -18.57 -17.85 36.73
CA SER A 150 -19.26 -18.93 37.45
C SER A 150 -19.45 -20.19 36.58
N ARG A 151 -19.42 -20.04 35.25
CA ARG A 151 -19.64 -21.14 34.30
C ARG A 151 -18.32 -21.84 33.98
N ILE A 152 -18.35 -23.16 34.07
CA ILE A 152 -17.26 -24.03 33.62
C ILE A 152 -17.49 -24.42 32.16
N MET A 153 -16.48 -24.16 31.35
CA MET A 153 -16.42 -24.51 29.93
C MET A 153 -15.62 -25.79 29.73
N VAL A 154 -16.04 -26.64 28.80
CA VAL A 154 -15.39 -27.90 28.44
C VAL A 154 -15.25 -28.00 26.92
N GLY A 155 -14.06 -28.34 26.44
CA GLY A 155 -13.79 -28.52 25.01
C GLY A 155 -14.23 -29.90 24.52
N GLY A 156 -15.09 -29.93 23.51
CA GLY A 156 -15.65 -31.14 22.93
C GLY A 156 -14.73 -31.80 21.89
N GLY A 157 -13.96 -31.01 21.15
CA GLY A 157 -13.05 -31.51 20.10
C GLY A 157 -13.77 -32.12 18.90
N THR A 158 -14.97 -31.63 18.58
CA THR A 158 -15.77 -32.04 17.41
C THR A 158 -15.74 -30.88 16.41
N TYR A 159 -14.72 -30.84 15.56
CA TYR A 159 -14.59 -29.75 14.59
C TYR A 159 -15.57 -29.90 13.41
N ASN A 160 -16.65 -29.11 13.43
CA ASN A 160 -17.51 -28.89 12.27
C ASN A 160 -17.22 -27.50 11.69
N SER A 161 -16.46 -27.43 10.60
CA SER A 161 -15.99 -26.16 10.01
C SER A 161 -17.13 -25.21 9.65
N VAL A 162 -18.20 -25.72 9.04
CA VAL A 162 -19.36 -24.92 8.61
C VAL A 162 -20.10 -24.35 9.82
N GLN A 163 -20.39 -25.19 10.82
CA GLN A 163 -21.08 -24.74 12.02
C GLN A 163 -20.23 -23.77 12.83
N PHE A 164 -18.93 -24.05 12.94
CA PHE A 164 -18.00 -23.17 13.65
C PHE A 164 -17.98 -21.79 13.01
N HIS A 165 -17.79 -21.76 11.70
CA HIS A 165 -17.76 -20.53 10.94
C HIS A 165 -19.03 -19.73 11.12
N ASN A 166 -20.20 -20.33 10.91
CA ASN A 166 -21.47 -19.62 11.01
C ASN A 166 -21.68 -19.02 12.40
N ARG A 167 -21.25 -19.71 13.47
CA ARG A 167 -21.33 -19.21 14.84
C ARG A 167 -20.41 -18.00 15.07
N VAL A 168 -19.19 -18.04 14.54
CA VAL A 168 -18.21 -16.96 14.68
C VAL A 168 -18.57 -15.77 13.77
N LEU A 169 -18.98 -16.02 12.53
CA LEU A 169 -19.43 -15.01 11.58
C LEU A 169 -20.63 -14.22 12.13
N ALA A 170 -21.56 -14.90 12.82
CA ALA A 170 -22.67 -14.21 13.47
C ALA A 170 -22.23 -13.22 14.56
N ILE A 171 -20.98 -13.24 15.03
CA ILE A 171 -20.42 -12.22 15.95
C ILE A 171 -19.92 -11.02 15.14
N LEU A 172 -19.44 -11.22 13.92
CA LEU A 172 -19.00 -10.16 13.02
C LEU A 172 -20.17 -9.41 12.39
N ASN A 173 -21.25 -10.11 12.01
CA ASN A 173 -22.39 -9.55 11.27
C ASN A 173 -22.91 -8.19 11.80
N PRO A 174 -23.06 -7.96 13.12
CA PRO A 174 -23.53 -6.67 13.64
C PRO A 174 -22.60 -5.48 13.35
N HIS A 175 -21.35 -5.72 12.94
CA HIS A 175 -20.35 -4.70 12.62
C HIS A 175 -20.20 -4.45 11.13
N LEU A 176 -20.87 -5.23 10.28
CA LEU A 176 -20.84 -5.06 8.83
C LEU A 176 -21.67 -3.86 8.41
N SER A 177 -21.25 -3.21 7.32
CA SER A 177 -21.99 -2.13 6.67
C SER A 177 -23.14 -2.69 5.81
N GLU A 178 -23.89 -1.81 5.15
CA GLU A 178 -24.94 -2.19 4.20
C GLU A 178 -24.42 -3.04 3.03
N ASP A 179 -23.12 -2.95 2.72
CA ASP A 179 -22.46 -3.75 1.69
C ASP A 179 -22.07 -5.17 2.19
N ASP A 180 -22.55 -5.60 3.37
CA ASP A 180 -22.16 -6.85 4.05
C ASP A 180 -20.64 -6.97 4.32
N HIS A 181 -19.94 -5.83 4.40
CA HIS A 181 -18.49 -5.73 4.61
C HIS A 181 -18.11 -4.67 5.65
N LEU A 182 -16.90 -4.73 6.23
CA LEU A 182 -16.42 -3.73 7.21
C LEU A 182 -16.07 -2.37 6.59
N LEU A 183 -15.80 -2.37 5.29
CA LEU A 183 -15.47 -1.21 4.46
C LEU A 183 -16.42 -1.16 3.26
N SER A 184 -16.69 0.04 2.76
CA SER A 184 -17.45 0.23 1.51
C SER A 184 -16.73 -0.41 0.32
N GLU A 185 -17.47 -0.76 -0.73
CA GLU A 185 -16.87 -1.38 -1.92
C GLU A 185 -15.78 -0.51 -2.59
N SER A 186 -15.90 0.82 -2.52
CA SER A 186 -14.85 1.70 -3.03
C SER A 186 -13.58 1.66 -2.18
N LEU A 187 -13.69 1.57 -0.85
CA LEU A 187 -12.52 1.35 0.01
C LEU A 187 -11.91 -0.03 -0.19
N LEU A 188 -12.72 -1.05 -0.41
CA LEU A 188 -12.24 -2.40 -0.74
C LEU A 188 -11.48 -2.41 -2.06
N THR A 189 -11.93 -1.66 -3.07
CA THR A 189 -11.19 -1.49 -4.33
C THR A 189 -9.81 -0.90 -4.10
N LEU A 190 -9.67 0.11 -3.22
CA LEU A 190 -8.37 0.68 -2.87
C LEU A 190 -7.50 -0.30 -2.08
N LEU A 191 -8.10 -1.00 -1.12
CA LEU A 191 -7.47 -2.03 -0.31
C LEU A 191 -6.87 -3.14 -1.18
N ARG A 192 -7.60 -3.62 -2.20
CA ARG A 192 -7.18 -4.66 -3.15
C ARG A 192 -5.96 -4.30 -4.01
N THR A 193 -5.48 -3.05 -3.95
CA THR A 193 -4.24 -2.63 -4.65
C THR A 193 -3.01 -2.64 -3.74
N ARG A 194 -3.15 -3.15 -2.52
CA ARG A 194 -2.13 -3.10 -1.47
C ARG A 194 -1.84 -4.48 -0.90
N ARG A 195 -0.58 -4.64 -0.47
CA ARG A 195 -0.13 -5.76 0.36
C ARG A 195 -0.23 -5.37 1.83
N PHE A 196 -0.63 -6.30 2.68
CA PHE A 196 -0.82 -6.05 4.11
C PHE A 196 0.02 -6.97 4.98
N VAL A 197 0.47 -6.42 6.11
CA VAL A 197 1.01 -7.20 7.21
C VAL A 197 0.11 -7.13 8.45
N GLY A 198 0.02 -8.24 9.17
CA GLY A 198 -0.81 -8.37 10.37
C GLY A 198 0.02 -8.55 11.65
N GLY A 199 -0.11 -7.62 12.59
CA GLY A 199 0.47 -7.65 13.94
C GLY A 199 -0.51 -8.11 15.03
N GLY A 200 -0.05 -8.21 16.28
CA GLY A 200 -0.89 -8.62 17.41
C GLY A 200 -1.46 -10.04 17.22
N ASN A 201 -2.77 -10.22 17.45
CA ASN A 201 -3.42 -11.52 17.32
C ASN A 201 -3.43 -12.09 15.90
N PHE A 202 -3.28 -11.26 14.87
CA PHE A 202 -3.02 -11.74 13.51
C PHE A 202 -1.70 -12.53 13.41
N TRP A 203 -0.69 -12.13 14.18
CA TRP A 203 0.60 -12.83 14.29
C TRP A 203 0.59 -13.94 15.34
N TYR A 204 0.12 -13.65 16.57
CA TYR A 204 0.18 -14.62 17.66
C TYR A 204 -0.61 -15.89 17.36
N SER A 205 -1.80 -15.77 16.79
CA SER A 205 -2.59 -16.93 16.40
C SER A 205 -1.84 -17.76 15.36
N THR A 206 -1.36 -17.12 14.29
CA THR A 206 -0.80 -17.83 13.13
C THR A 206 0.59 -18.42 13.32
N ARG A 207 1.39 -17.90 14.26
CA ARG A 207 2.82 -18.26 14.39
C ARG A 207 3.28 -18.63 15.80
N LEU A 208 2.49 -18.38 16.85
CA LEU A 208 2.83 -18.87 18.19
C LEU A 208 2.23 -20.25 18.44
N VAL A 209 0.93 -20.42 18.23
CA VAL A 209 0.22 -21.68 18.52
C VAL A 209 0.12 -22.56 17.29
N PHE A 210 -0.24 -21.97 16.15
CA PHE A 210 -0.22 -22.62 14.84
C PHE A 210 1.06 -22.26 14.07
N GLY A 211 1.27 -22.85 12.89
CA GLY A 211 2.46 -22.64 12.09
C GLY A 211 3.71 -23.29 12.70
N ARG A 212 3.54 -24.46 13.35
CA ARG A 212 4.60 -25.17 14.07
C ARG A 212 4.88 -26.53 13.44
N ASN A 213 6.14 -26.92 13.41
CA ASN A 213 6.55 -28.30 13.11
C ASN A 213 6.09 -29.24 14.24
N LEU A 214 6.10 -30.56 13.99
CA LEU A 214 5.72 -31.57 14.98
C LEU A 214 6.56 -31.50 16.28
N ASP A 215 7.80 -31.01 16.19
CA ASP A 215 8.73 -30.85 17.31
C ASP A 215 8.54 -29.56 18.13
N GLY A 216 7.58 -28.70 17.73
CA GLY A 216 7.25 -27.42 18.35
C GLY A 216 8.04 -26.21 17.84
N THR A 217 8.93 -26.38 16.86
CA THR A 217 9.65 -25.26 16.23
C THR A 217 8.75 -24.48 15.26
N PRO A 218 8.92 -23.14 15.10
CA PRO A 218 8.19 -22.39 14.07
C PRO A 218 8.52 -22.90 12.66
N LYS A 219 7.51 -23.04 11.80
CA LYS A 219 7.72 -23.29 10.37
C LYS A 219 8.43 -22.10 9.74
N ALA A 220 9.50 -22.37 8.98
CA ALA A 220 10.22 -21.36 8.20
C ALA A 220 9.55 -21.05 6.85
N THR A 221 8.48 -21.78 6.49
CA THR A 221 7.75 -21.59 5.24
C THR A 221 6.94 -20.29 5.24
N THR A 222 6.72 -19.76 4.03
CA THR A 222 5.77 -18.67 3.79
C THR A 222 4.41 -19.04 4.37
N PHE A 223 3.71 -18.04 4.91
CA PHE A 223 2.41 -18.26 5.51
C PHE A 223 1.41 -18.72 4.43
N SER A 224 0.70 -19.81 4.70
CA SER A 224 -0.40 -20.30 3.88
C SER A 224 -1.64 -20.36 4.74
N PHE A 225 -2.68 -19.62 4.31
CA PHE A 225 -3.95 -19.61 5.05
C PHE A 225 -4.62 -20.99 5.05
N ARG A 226 -4.48 -21.73 3.95
CA ARG A 226 -4.98 -23.12 3.85
C ARG A 226 -4.30 -24.03 4.87
N GLU A 227 -2.96 -24.05 4.89
CA GLU A 227 -2.22 -24.85 5.87
C GLU A 227 -2.55 -24.46 7.31
N TYR A 228 -2.79 -23.17 7.54
CA TYR A 228 -3.18 -22.65 8.84
C TYR A 228 -4.53 -23.21 9.30
N LEU A 229 -5.57 -23.18 8.45
CA LEU A 229 -6.88 -23.74 8.78
C LEU A 229 -6.85 -25.27 8.92
N ASP A 230 -6.06 -25.97 8.10
CA ASP A 230 -5.87 -27.42 8.24
C ASP A 230 -5.22 -27.78 9.59
N GLU A 231 -4.28 -26.95 10.05
CA GLU A 231 -3.67 -27.11 11.38
C GLU A 231 -4.67 -26.84 12.51
N VAL A 232 -5.50 -25.79 12.39
CA VAL A 232 -6.58 -25.49 13.35
C VAL A 232 -7.55 -26.67 13.47
N GLN A 233 -8.00 -27.21 12.34
CA GLN A 233 -8.89 -28.37 12.30
C GLN A 233 -8.26 -29.60 12.94
N SER A 234 -7.05 -29.98 12.50
CA SER A 234 -6.38 -31.19 13.00
C SER A 234 -6.07 -31.14 14.50
N THR A 235 -5.74 -29.95 15.01
CA THR A 235 -5.43 -29.76 16.43
C THR A 235 -6.67 -29.65 17.32
N THR A 236 -7.83 -29.26 16.80
CA THR A 236 -9.10 -29.26 17.57
C THR A 236 -9.46 -30.67 18.05
N ASN A 237 -9.19 -31.68 17.23
CA ASN A 237 -9.50 -33.07 17.56
C ASN A 237 -8.48 -33.72 18.53
N MET A 238 -7.36 -33.04 18.82
CA MET A 238 -6.35 -33.53 19.76
C MET A 238 -6.81 -33.35 21.21
N SER A 239 -6.32 -34.22 22.10
CA SER A 239 -6.51 -34.01 23.54
C SER A 239 -5.74 -32.78 24.01
N TRP A 240 -6.32 -32.04 24.97
CA TRP A 240 -5.67 -30.87 25.56
C TRP A 240 -4.27 -31.18 26.11
N THR A 241 -4.11 -32.32 26.80
CA THR A 241 -2.81 -32.78 27.31
C THR A 241 -1.78 -32.99 26.20
N SER A 242 -2.19 -33.60 25.08
CA SER A 242 -1.29 -33.80 23.93
C SER A 242 -0.84 -32.48 23.33
N LEU A 243 -1.72 -31.48 23.25
CA LEU A 243 -1.40 -30.15 22.75
C LEU A 243 -0.43 -29.40 23.68
N GLN A 244 -0.64 -29.48 25.00
CA GLN A 244 0.26 -28.88 25.99
C GLN A 244 1.67 -29.46 25.89
N LEU A 245 1.79 -30.78 25.68
CA LEU A 245 3.07 -31.45 25.46
C LEU A 245 3.72 -31.01 24.14
N ARG A 246 2.97 -30.99 23.04
CA ARG A 246 3.46 -30.55 21.71
C ARG A 246 4.02 -29.12 21.76
N LEU A 247 3.36 -28.23 22.50
CA LEU A 247 3.75 -26.82 22.61
C LEU A 247 4.70 -26.54 23.79
N ARG A 248 5.20 -27.60 24.44
CA ARG A 248 6.13 -27.56 25.58
C ARG A 248 5.72 -26.60 26.69
N ASN A 249 4.41 -26.44 26.89
CA ASN A 249 3.83 -25.57 27.90
C ASN A 249 4.22 -24.07 27.83
N LYS A 250 4.90 -23.60 26.77
CA LYS A 250 5.49 -22.25 26.73
C LYS A 250 4.47 -21.14 26.48
N TYR A 251 3.32 -21.49 25.90
CA TYR A 251 2.33 -20.52 25.43
C TYR A 251 0.93 -20.77 26.00
N GLN A 252 0.82 -21.34 27.21
CA GLN A 252 -0.48 -21.69 27.80
C GLN A 252 -1.48 -20.53 27.80
N ASP A 253 -1.01 -19.31 28.12
CA ASP A 253 -1.85 -18.12 28.18
C ASP A 253 -2.43 -17.73 26.80
N VAL A 254 -1.66 -17.97 25.72
CA VAL A 254 -2.06 -17.67 24.34
C VAL A 254 -2.89 -18.81 23.75
N MET A 255 -2.59 -20.05 24.11
CA MET A 255 -3.26 -21.27 23.62
C MET A 255 -4.75 -21.29 23.96
N GLY A 256 -5.17 -20.66 25.06
CA GLY A 256 -6.52 -20.76 25.57
C GLY A 256 -7.58 -20.46 24.50
N ASN A 257 -7.55 -19.32 23.84
CA ASN A 257 -8.59 -18.97 22.86
C ASN A 257 -8.15 -19.19 21.40
N SER A 258 -6.99 -19.78 21.13
CA SER A 258 -6.39 -19.76 19.79
C SER A 258 -7.26 -20.33 18.68
N TRP A 259 -8.03 -21.40 18.92
CA TRP A 259 -8.94 -21.98 17.92
C TRP A 259 -10.07 -21.02 17.54
N PHE A 260 -10.65 -20.34 18.53
CA PHE A 260 -11.60 -19.27 18.28
C PHE A 260 -10.93 -18.09 17.57
N VAL A 261 -9.77 -17.64 18.04
CA VAL A 261 -9.04 -16.52 17.42
C VAL A 261 -8.69 -16.83 15.97
N ALA A 262 -8.39 -18.09 15.64
CA ALA A 262 -8.10 -18.49 14.29
C ALA A 262 -9.28 -18.32 13.34
N GLU A 263 -10.47 -18.77 13.77
CA GLU A 263 -11.69 -18.58 12.99
C GLU A 263 -12.12 -17.11 12.98
N TRP A 264 -11.90 -16.38 14.08
CA TRP A 264 -12.16 -14.94 14.14
C TRP A 264 -11.30 -14.14 13.16
N VAL A 265 -9.99 -14.46 13.10
CA VAL A 265 -9.07 -13.88 12.11
C VAL A 265 -9.55 -14.16 10.69
N ARG A 266 -10.06 -15.37 10.42
CA ARG A 266 -10.65 -15.69 9.12
C ARG A 266 -11.88 -14.82 8.83
N CYS A 267 -12.85 -14.78 9.75
CA CYS A 267 -14.04 -13.94 9.65
C CYS A 267 -13.70 -12.48 9.33
N VAL A 268 -12.76 -11.89 10.07
CA VAL A 268 -12.39 -10.48 9.89
C VAL A 268 -11.69 -10.26 8.54
N LEU A 269 -10.76 -11.12 8.15
CA LEU A 269 -10.00 -10.93 6.91
C LEU A 269 -10.81 -11.24 5.65
N VAL A 270 -11.52 -12.37 5.63
CA VAL A 270 -12.18 -12.86 4.42
C VAL A 270 -13.56 -12.21 4.29
N GLU A 271 -14.44 -12.40 5.26
CA GLU A 271 -15.80 -11.89 5.19
C GLU A 271 -15.84 -10.37 5.44
N GLY A 272 -15.09 -9.89 6.43
CA GLY A 272 -15.06 -8.46 6.78
C GLY A 272 -14.30 -7.58 5.79
N LEU A 273 -13.10 -8.01 5.35
CA LEU A 273 -12.18 -7.19 4.55
C LEU A 273 -11.91 -7.74 3.14
N GLN A 274 -12.55 -8.84 2.75
CA GLN A 274 -12.48 -9.39 1.40
C GLN A 274 -11.06 -9.76 0.93
N PHE A 275 -10.20 -10.20 1.86
CA PHE A 275 -8.90 -10.77 1.51
C PHE A 275 -9.06 -12.10 0.79
N ASN A 276 -8.44 -12.23 -0.38
CA ASN A 276 -8.36 -13.49 -1.09
C ASN A 276 -7.25 -14.36 -0.47
N ILE A 277 -7.65 -15.33 0.34
CA ILE A 277 -6.74 -16.22 1.07
C ILE A 277 -6.38 -17.51 0.29
N ASP A 278 -7.07 -17.80 -0.81
CA ASP A 278 -6.93 -19.03 -1.59
C ASP A 278 -5.88 -18.95 -2.71
N ASP A 279 -5.45 -17.75 -3.11
CA ASP A 279 -4.55 -17.51 -4.25
C ASP A 279 -3.04 -17.66 -3.92
N ASN A 280 -2.69 -18.42 -2.88
CA ASN A 280 -1.30 -18.67 -2.46
C ASN A 280 -0.56 -19.67 -3.39
N GLN A 281 -0.70 -19.56 -4.71
CA GLN A 281 0.13 -20.26 -5.70
C GLN A 281 1.50 -19.58 -5.92
N GLY A 282 2.07 -18.94 -4.89
CA GLY A 282 3.43 -18.39 -4.94
C GLY A 282 3.62 -17.15 -5.84
N HIS A 283 2.54 -16.61 -6.42
CA HIS A 283 2.57 -15.32 -7.10
C HIS A 283 1.91 -14.26 -6.21
N GLU A 284 2.65 -13.21 -5.85
CA GLU A 284 2.10 -12.04 -5.13
C GLU A 284 1.11 -11.29 -6.05
N THR A 285 -0.13 -11.76 -6.16
CA THR A 285 -1.24 -11.00 -6.76
C THR A 285 -1.72 -9.93 -5.77
N GLN A 286 -2.38 -8.88 -6.28
CA GLN A 286 -2.44 -7.53 -5.70
C GLN A 286 -3.14 -7.35 -4.33
N LEU A 287 -3.68 -8.39 -3.69
CA LEU A 287 -4.14 -8.35 -2.29
C LEU A 287 -3.58 -9.54 -1.50
N SER A 288 -2.40 -9.38 -0.92
CA SER A 288 -1.77 -10.40 -0.08
C SER A 288 -1.73 -9.97 1.39
N PHE A 289 -2.00 -10.93 2.28
CA PHE A 289 -1.89 -10.76 3.72
C PHE A 289 -0.77 -11.63 4.27
N ARG A 290 0.09 -11.05 5.11
CA ARG A 290 1.18 -11.79 5.77
C ARG A 290 1.22 -11.48 7.27
N PRO A 291 1.13 -12.49 8.15
CA PRO A 291 1.43 -12.30 9.55
C PRO A 291 2.87 -11.83 9.75
N PHE A 292 3.07 -10.81 10.58
CA PHE A 292 4.39 -10.22 10.81
C PHE A 292 4.57 -9.83 12.28
N GLY A 293 5.55 -10.45 12.94
CA GLY A 293 5.88 -10.18 14.34
C GLY A 293 7.06 -9.23 14.55
N GLY A 294 7.74 -8.82 13.48
CA GLY A 294 8.96 -8.02 13.52
C GLY A 294 10.15 -8.73 12.86
N VAL A 295 11.35 -8.29 13.21
CA VAL A 295 12.63 -8.81 12.72
C VAL A 295 13.51 -9.18 13.91
N GLY A 296 14.57 -9.97 13.71
CA GLY A 296 15.39 -10.49 14.81
C GLY A 296 16.00 -9.45 15.78
N LYS A 297 15.97 -8.15 15.44
CA LYS A 297 16.45 -7.05 16.28
C LYS A 297 15.33 -6.26 16.97
N ALA A 298 14.08 -6.39 16.54
CA ALA A 298 12.96 -5.60 17.06
C ALA A 298 11.60 -6.21 16.70
N ASP A 299 10.70 -6.24 17.68
CA ASP A 299 9.32 -6.68 17.50
C ASP A 299 8.45 -5.59 16.85
N LEU A 300 7.45 -6.01 16.11
CA LEU A 300 6.43 -5.12 15.56
C LEU A 300 5.48 -4.66 16.65
N THR A 301 5.57 -3.39 17.03
CA THR A 301 4.72 -2.75 18.03
C THR A 301 4.40 -1.32 17.62
N TRP A 302 3.20 -0.83 17.94
CA TRP A 302 2.86 0.58 17.72
C TRP A 302 3.76 1.51 18.55
N THR A 303 4.25 1.08 19.72
CA THR A 303 5.17 1.87 20.55
C THR A 303 6.48 2.18 19.82
N LEU A 304 7.01 1.24 19.03
CA LEU A 304 8.16 1.48 18.15
C LEU A 304 7.85 2.58 17.13
N GLY A 305 6.68 2.54 16.50
CA GLY A 305 6.26 3.55 15.54
C GLY A 305 6.14 4.95 16.16
N LYS A 306 5.55 5.04 17.34
CA LYS A 306 5.50 6.29 18.12
C LYS A 306 6.90 6.80 18.45
N ALA A 307 7.82 5.93 18.86
CA ALA A 307 9.20 6.29 19.14
C ALA A 307 9.94 6.80 17.89
N ILE A 308 9.72 6.19 16.72
CA ILE A 308 10.29 6.63 15.45
C ILE A 308 9.80 8.03 15.08
N LEU A 309 8.49 8.30 15.18
CA LEU A 309 7.94 9.63 14.90
C LEU A 309 8.45 10.68 15.88
N TYR A 310 8.53 10.31 17.16
CA TYR A 310 9.10 11.18 18.19
C TYR A 310 10.56 11.53 17.88
N ALA A 311 11.37 10.55 17.48
CA ALA A 311 12.76 10.77 17.09
C ALA A 311 12.91 11.58 15.79
N ASN A 312 11.88 11.62 14.93
CA ASN A 312 11.88 12.36 13.68
C ASN A 312 11.33 13.79 13.80
N ARG A 313 10.88 14.21 14.98
CA ARG A 313 10.31 15.55 15.16
C ARG A 313 11.35 16.66 14.91
N PRO A 314 10.96 17.81 14.33
CA PRO A 314 11.82 18.98 14.30
C PRO A 314 12.19 19.45 15.71
N ASP A 315 13.44 19.88 15.92
CA ASP A 315 13.93 20.36 17.21
C ASP A 315 13.02 21.46 17.79
N GLY A 316 12.65 21.31 19.07
CA GLY A 316 11.90 22.32 19.83
C GLY A 316 10.37 22.18 19.83
N GLN A 317 9.79 21.17 19.16
CA GLN A 317 8.35 20.88 19.27
C GLN A 317 8.08 19.87 20.40
N PRO A 318 7.24 20.23 21.40
CA PRO A 318 7.05 19.40 22.60
C PRO A 318 6.39 18.05 22.26
N ASP A 319 5.52 17.99 21.25
CA ASP A 319 4.85 16.78 20.81
C ASP A 319 4.80 16.66 19.29
N TYR A 320 5.06 15.45 18.77
CA TYR A 320 4.70 15.10 17.40
C TYR A 320 3.21 14.78 17.38
N THR A 321 2.38 15.72 16.91
CA THR A 321 0.93 15.49 16.75
C THR A 321 0.64 14.97 15.35
N LEU A 322 -0.03 13.82 15.26
CA LEU A 322 -0.59 13.34 13.99
C LEU A 322 -1.57 14.38 13.45
N LYS A 323 -1.38 14.80 12.19
CA LYS A 323 -2.23 15.81 11.56
C LYS A 323 -3.32 15.11 10.76
N THR A 324 -4.49 14.98 11.35
CA THR A 324 -5.70 14.60 10.60
C THR A 324 -6.15 15.80 9.77
N ILE A 325 -6.24 15.62 8.46
CA ILE A 325 -6.66 16.67 7.54
C ILE A 325 -8.03 16.27 7.01
N SER A 326 -9.06 16.95 7.51
CA SER A 326 -10.47 16.68 7.17
C SER A 326 -10.91 17.28 5.83
N SER A 327 -10.06 18.02 5.12
CA SER A 327 -10.41 18.62 3.82
C SER A 327 -9.87 17.79 2.65
N ILE A 328 -10.76 17.03 2.03
CA ILE A 328 -10.54 16.16 0.86
C ILE A 328 -9.89 16.92 -0.30
N SER A 329 -10.24 18.20 -0.50
CA SER A 329 -9.71 19.07 -1.55
C SER A 329 -8.19 19.29 -1.41
N VAL A 330 -7.68 19.43 -0.19
CA VAL A 330 -6.24 19.63 0.08
C VAL A 330 -5.43 18.38 -0.23
N LEU A 331 -5.98 17.20 0.06
CA LEU A 331 -5.35 15.91 -0.23
C LEU A 331 -5.32 15.63 -1.72
N LEU A 332 -6.43 15.90 -2.40
CA LEU A 332 -6.52 15.74 -3.84
C LEU A 332 -5.54 16.65 -4.57
N ASN A 333 -5.47 17.93 -4.16
CA ASN A 333 -4.51 18.87 -4.73
C ASN A 333 -3.06 18.41 -4.51
N ARG A 334 -2.71 17.94 -3.31
CA ARG A 334 -1.37 17.37 -3.05
C ARG A 334 -1.07 16.15 -3.92
N TYR A 335 -2.03 15.26 -4.10
CA TYR A 335 -1.88 14.08 -4.96
C TYR A 335 -1.70 14.46 -6.44
N VAL A 336 -2.53 15.39 -6.93
CA VAL A 336 -2.44 15.94 -8.28
C VAL A 336 -1.08 16.58 -8.53
N GLU A 337 -0.61 17.44 -7.63
CA GLU A 337 0.71 18.09 -7.76
C GLU A 337 1.85 17.06 -7.73
N LYS A 338 1.78 16.05 -6.86
CA LYS A 338 2.79 14.98 -6.81
C LYS A 338 2.80 14.14 -8.09
N SER A 339 1.62 13.82 -8.64
CA SER A 339 1.48 13.09 -9.91
C SER A 339 2.02 13.90 -11.09
N LYS A 340 1.74 15.21 -11.14
CA LYS A 340 2.33 16.14 -12.11
C LYS A 340 3.85 16.15 -12.02
N ALA A 341 4.40 16.37 -10.82
CA ALA A 341 5.84 16.39 -10.58
C ALA A 341 6.50 15.07 -11.00
N ALA A 342 5.87 13.92 -10.71
CA ALA A 342 6.36 12.60 -11.11
C ALA A 342 6.37 12.42 -12.64
N ARG A 343 5.30 12.85 -13.33
CA ARG A 343 5.23 12.83 -14.81
C ARG A 343 6.29 13.73 -15.43
N VAL A 344 6.52 14.93 -14.88
CA VAL A 344 7.58 15.85 -15.32
C VAL A 344 8.97 15.26 -15.08
N ALA A 345 9.23 14.69 -13.91
CA ALA A 345 10.51 14.05 -13.61
C ALA A 345 10.77 12.83 -14.53
N LYS A 346 9.73 12.06 -14.87
CA LYS A 346 9.85 10.99 -15.87
C LYS A 346 10.13 11.57 -17.26
N ALA A 347 9.46 12.64 -17.64
CA ALA A 347 9.72 13.31 -18.92
C ALA A 347 11.14 13.85 -19.04
N ASN A 348 11.69 14.41 -17.96
CA ASN A 348 13.09 14.87 -17.90
C ASN A 348 14.06 13.69 -18.09
N ARG A 349 13.81 12.53 -17.45
CA ARG A 349 14.65 11.33 -17.65
C ARG A 349 14.58 10.77 -19.07
N GLU A 350 13.41 10.79 -19.70
CA GLU A 350 13.30 10.42 -21.12
C GLU A 350 14.01 11.45 -22.01
N GLU A 351 14.06 12.71 -21.62
CA GLU A 351 14.82 13.76 -22.32
C GLU A 351 16.34 13.61 -22.14
N GLU A 352 16.82 13.22 -20.96
CA GLU A 352 18.22 12.83 -20.73
C GLU A 352 18.62 11.67 -21.66
N LYS A 353 17.84 10.58 -21.70
CA LYS A 353 18.10 9.45 -22.62
C LYS A 353 18.04 9.84 -24.10
N LEU A 354 17.19 10.82 -24.45
CA LEU A 354 17.17 11.39 -25.80
C LEU A 354 18.53 12.03 -26.13
N TYR A 355 19.06 12.85 -25.22
CA TYR A 355 20.37 13.47 -25.42
C TYR A 355 21.49 12.43 -25.49
N ASP A 356 21.49 11.43 -24.61
CA ASP A 356 22.48 10.34 -24.62
C ASP A 356 22.47 9.59 -25.97
N ASN A 357 21.28 9.24 -26.47
CA ASN A 357 21.14 8.57 -27.76
C ASN A 357 21.58 9.44 -28.94
N ILE A 358 21.36 10.75 -28.90
CA ILE A 358 21.88 11.67 -29.92
C ILE A 358 23.41 11.70 -29.88
N VAL A 359 24.01 11.79 -28.69
CA VAL A 359 25.47 11.80 -28.52
C VAL A 359 26.09 10.48 -29.00
N HIS A 360 25.46 9.35 -28.70
CA HIS A 360 25.88 8.05 -29.21
C HIS A 360 25.78 7.97 -30.73
N ALA A 361 24.68 8.44 -31.34
CA ALA A 361 24.53 8.45 -32.79
C ALA A 361 25.69 9.18 -33.49
N THR A 362 26.12 10.34 -32.97
CA THR A 362 27.23 11.12 -33.54
C THR A 362 28.62 10.48 -33.41
N SER A 363 28.73 9.37 -32.69
CA SER A 363 29.99 8.63 -32.52
C SER A 363 30.21 7.52 -33.55
N PHE A 364 29.21 7.24 -34.39
CA PHE A 364 29.28 6.24 -35.45
C PHE A 364 29.47 6.90 -36.83
N GLU A 365 29.82 6.09 -37.83
CA GLU A 365 29.86 6.54 -39.22
C GLU A 365 28.45 6.89 -39.72
N GLU A 366 28.39 7.92 -40.57
CA GLU A 366 27.15 8.43 -41.16
C GLU A 366 26.43 7.32 -41.94
N ASP A 367 25.12 7.17 -41.73
CA ASP A 367 24.24 6.15 -42.28
C ASP A 367 24.52 4.70 -41.82
N SER A 368 25.31 4.51 -40.77
CA SER A 368 25.50 3.18 -40.17
C SER A 368 24.22 2.68 -39.45
N GLU A 369 24.05 1.36 -39.41
CA GLU A 369 22.93 0.73 -38.68
C GLU A 369 22.91 1.10 -37.18
N ASP A 370 24.09 1.29 -36.59
CA ASP A 370 24.22 1.71 -35.20
C ASP A 370 23.76 3.15 -34.99
N GLU A 371 24.15 4.10 -35.88
CA GLU A 371 23.65 5.47 -35.86
C GLU A 371 22.11 5.51 -35.98
N LEU A 372 21.55 4.80 -36.96
CA LEU A 372 20.10 4.72 -37.19
C LEU A 372 19.36 4.13 -36.00
N THR A 373 19.95 3.15 -35.31
CA THR A 373 19.36 2.55 -34.10
C THR A 373 19.27 3.56 -32.96
N PHE A 374 20.33 4.31 -32.69
CA PHE A 374 20.33 5.35 -31.67
C PHE A 374 19.40 6.51 -32.02
N LEU A 375 19.31 6.91 -33.29
CA LEU A 375 18.36 7.93 -33.74
C LEU A 375 16.90 7.51 -33.56
N ARG A 376 16.55 6.25 -33.84
CA ARG A 376 15.19 5.71 -33.57
C ARG A 376 14.88 5.70 -32.08
N ALA A 377 15.85 5.32 -31.24
CA ALA A 377 15.68 5.33 -29.79
C ALA A 377 15.53 6.76 -29.25
N ALA A 378 16.29 7.72 -29.78
CA ALA A 378 16.12 9.15 -29.51
C ALA A 378 14.69 9.62 -29.88
N GLU A 379 14.20 9.29 -31.07
CA GLU A 379 12.85 9.66 -31.50
C GLU A 379 11.76 9.10 -30.57
N ALA A 380 11.90 7.83 -30.14
CA ALA A 380 10.98 7.19 -29.20
C ALA A 380 10.98 7.89 -27.84
N ASN A 381 12.16 8.21 -27.29
CA ASN A 381 12.31 8.95 -26.04
C ASN A 381 11.69 10.36 -26.14
N ALA A 382 11.88 11.06 -27.26
CA ALA A 382 11.28 12.37 -27.52
C ALA A 382 9.74 12.30 -27.61
N LYS A 383 9.18 11.25 -28.21
CA LYS A 383 7.72 11.01 -28.26
C LYS A 383 7.17 10.72 -26.86
N HIS A 384 7.87 9.89 -26.08
CA HIS A 384 7.47 9.52 -24.71
C HIS A 384 7.53 10.73 -23.76
N SER A 385 8.62 11.50 -23.76
CA SER A 385 8.75 12.73 -22.98
C SER A 385 7.62 13.73 -23.28
N ARG A 386 7.32 13.95 -24.57
CA ARG A 386 6.21 14.82 -24.99
C ARG A 386 4.84 14.33 -24.50
N SER A 387 4.59 13.02 -24.59
CA SER A 387 3.36 12.42 -24.07
C SER A 387 3.20 12.63 -22.57
N LEU A 388 4.26 12.38 -21.79
CA LEU A 388 4.28 12.60 -20.34
C LEU A 388 4.04 14.07 -19.96
N ARG A 389 4.67 15.02 -20.67
CA ARG A 389 4.46 16.46 -20.47
C ARG A 389 3.04 16.89 -20.84
N ARG A 390 2.46 16.31 -21.91
CA ARG A 390 1.05 16.57 -22.29
C ARG A 390 0.09 16.03 -21.22
N GLY A 391 0.34 14.82 -20.71
CA GLY A 391 -0.43 14.24 -19.60
C GLY A 391 -0.32 15.06 -18.30
N ALA A 392 0.85 15.64 -18.00
CA ALA A 392 1.00 16.56 -16.86
C ALA A 392 0.23 17.88 -17.05
N LYS A 393 0.10 18.37 -18.30
CA LYS A 393 -0.65 19.59 -18.65
C LYS A 393 -2.17 19.37 -18.72
N GLN A 394 -2.66 18.20 -19.16
CA GLN A 394 -4.10 17.91 -19.21
C GLN A 394 -4.73 17.81 -17.81
N THR A 395 -4.01 17.35 -16.80
CA THR A 395 -4.45 17.37 -15.39
C THR A 395 -4.64 18.79 -14.83
N VAL A 396 -4.17 19.83 -15.55
CA VAL A 396 -4.45 21.24 -15.28
C VAL A 396 -5.63 21.72 -16.13
N ALA A 397 -5.69 21.35 -17.41
CA ALA A 397 -6.67 21.89 -18.36
C ALA A 397 -8.13 21.49 -18.09
N GLU A 398 -8.37 20.41 -17.33
CA GLU A 398 -9.72 20.05 -16.87
C GLU A 398 -10.19 20.89 -15.66
N ASN A 399 -9.32 21.70 -15.04
CA ASN A 399 -9.70 22.57 -13.93
C ASN A 399 -9.24 24.04 -14.04
N GLU A 400 -8.30 24.41 -14.92
CA GLU A 400 -7.92 25.80 -15.16
C GLU A 400 -7.32 25.96 -16.57
N GLY A 401 -7.83 26.96 -17.30
CA GLY A 401 -7.58 27.17 -18.72
C GLY A 401 -6.12 27.44 -19.10
N GLN A 402 -5.78 26.99 -20.33
CA GLN A 402 -4.70 27.38 -21.26
C GLN A 402 -3.33 27.86 -20.70
N LEU A 403 -2.24 27.33 -21.28
CA LEU A 403 -1.19 28.13 -21.97
C LEU A 403 -0.05 27.26 -22.55
N VAL A 404 0.05 27.21 -23.88
CA VAL A 404 1.31 27.34 -24.66
C VAL A 404 0.93 28.17 -25.89
N GLY A 405 1.69 29.23 -26.19
CA GLY A 405 1.29 30.29 -27.11
C GLY A 405 0.86 29.82 -28.53
N PRO A 406 -0.11 30.50 -29.18
CA PRO A 406 -0.65 30.14 -30.50
C PRO A 406 0.40 30.06 -31.63
N ALA A 407 1.49 30.82 -31.54
CA ALA A 407 2.45 31.02 -32.64
C ALA A 407 3.32 29.78 -32.95
N VAL A 408 3.87 29.12 -31.93
CA VAL A 408 4.72 27.92 -32.12
C VAL A 408 3.87 26.72 -32.52
N THR A 409 2.65 26.63 -31.96
CA THR A 409 1.67 25.60 -32.29
C THR A 409 1.20 25.71 -33.75
N GLY A 410 1.01 26.94 -34.26
CA GLY A 410 0.70 27.19 -35.67
C GLY A 410 1.82 26.75 -36.61
N LEU A 411 3.08 27.06 -36.27
CA LEU A 411 4.25 26.70 -37.08
C LEU A 411 4.51 25.19 -37.11
N ALA A 412 4.34 24.50 -35.98
CA ALA A 412 4.48 23.04 -35.93
C ALA A 412 3.38 22.33 -36.73
N ARG A 413 2.14 22.82 -36.67
CA ARG A 413 1.03 22.28 -37.47
C ARG A 413 1.26 22.46 -38.97
N ALA A 414 1.76 23.63 -39.38
CA ALA A 414 2.11 23.90 -40.78
C ALA A 414 3.26 23.01 -41.28
N ALA A 415 4.27 22.73 -40.45
CA ALA A 415 5.36 21.82 -40.81
C ALA A 415 4.88 20.37 -41.00
N ILE A 416 3.96 19.90 -40.15
CA ILE A 416 3.38 18.56 -40.25
C ILE A 416 2.56 18.40 -41.54
N GLU A 417 1.77 19.41 -41.92
CA GLU A 417 1.00 19.35 -43.17
C GLU A 417 1.91 19.33 -44.42
N ARG A 418 3.08 19.98 -44.37
CA ARG A 418 4.06 19.95 -45.45
C ARG A 418 4.77 18.59 -45.56
N ILE A 419 5.08 17.96 -44.43
CA ILE A 419 5.63 16.59 -44.40
C ILE A 419 4.62 15.60 -44.98
N ARG A 420 3.34 15.71 -44.61
CA ARG A 420 2.27 14.88 -45.18
C ARG A 420 2.12 15.10 -46.69
N ALA A 421 2.24 16.33 -47.17
CA ALA A 421 2.21 16.63 -48.59
C ALA A 421 3.41 16.02 -49.34
N GLU A 422 4.60 16.03 -48.75
CA GLU A 422 5.78 15.36 -49.31
C GLU A 422 5.59 13.83 -49.34
N GLU A 423 5.11 13.23 -48.24
CA GLU A 423 4.83 11.79 -48.16
C GLU A 423 3.77 11.35 -49.17
N ALA A 424 2.73 12.16 -49.38
CA ALA A 424 1.72 11.90 -50.41
C ALA A 424 2.31 11.87 -51.82
N ILE A 425 3.27 12.76 -52.13
CA ILE A 425 3.96 12.77 -53.43
C ILE A 425 4.88 11.55 -53.56
N ARG A 426 5.55 11.12 -52.48
CA ARG A 426 6.36 9.88 -52.48
C ARG A 426 5.50 8.64 -52.73
N LEU A 427 4.33 8.56 -52.09
CA LEU A 427 3.35 7.49 -52.32
C LEU A 427 2.83 7.51 -53.76
N GLU A 428 2.53 8.69 -54.32
CA GLU A 428 2.11 8.84 -55.72
C GLU A 428 3.18 8.32 -56.70
N ILE A 429 4.47 8.58 -56.42
CA ILE A 429 5.60 8.07 -57.21
C ILE A 429 5.70 6.54 -57.09
N MET A 430 5.51 5.98 -55.89
CA MET A 430 5.54 4.54 -55.67
C MET A 430 4.40 3.82 -56.40
N GLU A 431 3.20 4.39 -56.43
CA GLU A 431 2.02 3.77 -57.03
C GLU A 431 1.95 3.94 -58.55
N GLN A 432 2.38 5.10 -59.07
CA GLN A 432 2.16 5.48 -60.47
C GLN A 432 3.44 5.61 -61.30
N GLY A 433 4.58 5.26 -60.70
CA GLY A 433 5.89 5.32 -61.34
C GLY A 433 6.47 6.73 -61.43
N GLU A 434 7.79 6.77 -61.56
CA GLU A 434 8.55 8.00 -61.67
C GLU A 434 8.32 8.71 -63.02
N ASN A 435 8.01 10.00 -62.98
CA ASN A 435 8.07 10.90 -64.13
C ASN A 435 8.75 12.21 -63.70
N ASN A 436 9.36 12.92 -64.65
CA ASN A 436 10.07 14.18 -64.44
C ASN A 436 9.21 15.20 -63.67
N ASP A 437 7.93 15.31 -63.97
CA ASP A 437 7.00 16.20 -63.24
C ASP A 437 6.87 15.82 -61.74
N ARG A 438 6.72 14.53 -61.42
CA ARG A 438 6.64 14.07 -60.03
C ARG A 438 7.97 14.19 -59.28
N LYS A 439 9.10 13.97 -59.97
CA LYS A 439 10.45 14.20 -59.39
C LYS A 439 10.67 15.67 -59.04
N GLU A 440 10.21 16.58 -59.90
CA GLU A 440 10.31 18.01 -59.67
C GLU A 440 9.39 18.47 -58.52
N ARG A 441 8.15 17.94 -58.46
CA ARG A 441 7.22 18.14 -57.32
C ARG A 441 7.80 17.62 -56.01
N LEU A 442 8.43 16.45 -56.00
CA LEU A 442 9.06 15.88 -54.80
C LEU A 442 10.24 16.76 -54.33
N LYS A 443 11.08 17.22 -55.26
CA LYS A 443 12.21 18.10 -54.95
C LYS A 443 11.77 19.43 -54.35
N LEU A 444 10.67 20.00 -54.86
CA LEU A 444 10.06 21.22 -54.32
C LEU A 444 9.46 21.00 -52.93
N ALA A 445 8.76 19.88 -52.71
CA ALA A 445 8.21 19.52 -51.40
C ALA A 445 9.31 19.28 -50.35
N GLN A 446 10.41 18.62 -50.73
CA GLN A 446 11.59 18.43 -49.87
C GLN A 446 12.24 19.75 -49.46
N ALA A 447 12.37 20.69 -50.40
CA ALA A 447 12.90 22.03 -50.11
C ALA A 447 11.96 22.82 -49.17
N ASP A 448 10.64 22.68 -49.33
CA ASP A 448 9.65 23.34 -48.47
C ASP A 448 9.62 22.75 -47.05
N VAL A 449 9.77 21.43 -46.92
CA VAL A 449 9.93 20.74 -45.62
C VAL A 449 11.22 21.19 -44.93
N GLN A 450 12.35 21.25 -45.65
CA GLN A 450 13.60 21.79 -45.08
C GLN A 450 13.45 23.25 -44.63
N GLY A 451 12.77 24.09 -45.43
CA GLY A 451 12.49 25.49 -45.08
C GLY A 451 11.62 25.63 -43.83
N ALA A 452 10.54 24.84 -43.74
CA ALA A 452 9.62 24.83 -42.59
C ALA A 452 10.31 24.34 -41.31
N ASN A 453 11.12 23.28 -41.41
CA ASN A 453 11.90 22.77 -40.29
C ASN A 453 12.93 23.80 -39.80
N LYS A 454 13.60 24.50 -40.73
CA LYS A 454 14.55 25.58 -40.37
C LYS A 454 13.86 26.75 -39.67
N ALA A 455 12.66 27.14 -40.12
CA ALA A 455 11.86 28.19 -39.48
C ALA A 455 11.36 27.79 -38.08
N LEU A 456 10.93 26.54 -37.92
CA LEU A 456 10.52 25.98 -36.63
C LEU A 456 11.71 25.92 -35.65
N VAL A 457 12.86 25.44 -36.11
CA VAL A 457 14.10 25.41 -35.32
C VAL A 457 14.53 26.81 -34.90
N LEU A 458 14.40 27.81 -35.77
CA LEU A 458 14.72 29.20 -35.45
C LEU A 458 13.75 29.80 -34.42
N ALA A 459 12.45 29.51 -34.54
CA ALA A 459 11.42 29.95 -33.58
C ALA A 459 11.62 29.31 -32.20
N VAL A 460 12.01 28.03 -32.17
CA VAL A 460 12.35 27.30 -30.93
C VAL A 460 13.62 27.85 -30.31
N LYS A 461 14.67 28.12 -31.10
CA LYS A 461 15.91 28.77 -30.61
C LYS A 461 15.66 30.17 -30.04
N LYS A 462 14.77 30.95 -30.66
CA LYS A 462 14.37 32.28 -30.16
C LYS A 462 13.57 32.21 -28.86
N ALA A 463 12.73 31.20 -28.69
CA ALA A 463 12.02 30.94 -27.43
C ALA A 463 12.95 30.41 -26.31
N ALA A 464 14.01 29.69 -26.68
CA ALA A 464 15.03 29.18 -25.75
C ALA A 464 16.02 30.27 -25.29
N GLY A 465 16.32 31.27 -26.12
CA GLY A 465 17.22 32.38 -25.80
C GLY A 465 16.66 33.45 -24.85
N SER A 466 15.41 33.32 -24.40
CA SER A 466 14.75 34.25 -23.46
C SER A 466 14.58 33.68 -22.04
N LEU A 467 15.37 32.67 -21.65
CA LEU A 467 15.42 32.16 -20.29
C LEU A 467 16.51 32.90 -19.46
N PRO A 468 16.26 33.30 -18.20
CA PRO A 468 17.23 34.03 -17.40
C PRO A 468 18.40 33.14 -16.98
N ALA A 469 19.62 33.64 -17.14
CA ALA A 469 20.82 33.03 -16.58
C ALA A 469 20.93 33.35 -15.10
N THR A 470 20.84 32.34 -14.22
CA THR A 470 21.68 32.17 -13.01
C THR A 470 21.29 30.90 -12.24
N ALA A 471 22.21 29.96 -12.15
CA ALA A 471 22.52 29.20 -10.94
C ALA A 471 23.89 28.54 -11.14
N THR A 472 24.93 29.33 -10.93
CA THR A 472 26.32 28.89 -10.83
C THR A 472 26.44 28.00 -9.58
N VAL A 473 26.71 26.72 -9.78
CA VAL A 473 27.20 25.83 -8.70
C VAL A 473 28.71 25.99 -8.66
N ASN A 474 29.21 26.64 -7.61
CA ASN A 474 30.62 26.65 -7.25
C ASN A 474 30.98 25.33 -6.55
N ASN A 475 32.01 24.66 -7.08
CA ASN A 475 33.05 23.84 -6.43
C ASN A 475 32.68 23.04 -5.16
N LEU A 476 32.48 21.72 -5.29
CA LEU A 476 33.46 20.64 -5.01
C LEU A 476 32.78 19.27 -5.07
#